data_AF-A0A6I4IWC8-F1
#
_entry.id   AF-A0A6I4IWC8-F1
#
_cell.length_a   1.000
_cell.length_b   1.000
_cell.length_c   1.000
_cell.angle_alpha   90.00
_cell.angle_beta   90.00
_cell.angle_gamma   90.00
#
_symmetry.space_group_name_H-M   'P 1'
#
loop_
_entity.id
_entity.type
_entity.pdbx_description
1 polymer ?
#
loop_
_entity_poly.entity_id
_entity_poly.type
_entity_poly.pdbx_seq_one_letter_code
_entity_poly.pdbx_strand_id
1 'polypeptide(L)'
;MKEEYFLVYNYSAGLCEIPRNITLLIHKDLSFEIKLVWYKYPVPKRLYSIYKSNLIPENIIETINEINETEQIELQELYSTFNGKYVPEDVSHSSIYFNHNGETYSVNMSSYLMGEKLFISNQEKTVLKLHDLLNEWKDKLYEAITEIHK
;
A
#
# COMPACT_ATOMS: atom_id res chain seq x y z
N MET A 1 -11.28 -8.27 -4.71
CA MET A 1 -10.88 -6.96 -5.28
C MET A 1 -11.73 -6.70 -6.53
N LYS A 2 -12.00 -5.44 -6.96
CA LYS A 2 -12.63 -5.25 -8.27
C LYS A 2 -11.65 -5.71 -9.37
N GLU A 3 -12.14 -6.34 -10.44
CA GLU A 3 -11.33 -6.88 -11.54
C GLU A 3 -10.45 -5.84 -12.26
N GLU A 4 -10.74 -4.55 -12.06
CA GLU A 4 -10.09 -3.41 -12.71
C GLU A 4 -8.71 -3.08 -12.12
N TYR A 5 -8.45 -3.46 -10.86
CA TYR A 5 -7.20 -3.11 -10.18
C TYR A 5 -6.18 -4.24 -10.27
N PHE A 6 -4.93 -3.85 -10.52
CA PHE A 6 -3.79 -4.72 -10.37
C PHE A 6 -3.39 -4.83 -8.90
N LEU A 7 -3.27 -3.69 -8.23
CA LEU A 7 -2.80 -3.59 -6.85
C LEU A 7 -3.58 -2.53 -6.08
N VAL A 8 -3.85 -2.81 -4.81
CA VAL A 8 -4.41 -1.88 -3.85
C VAL A 8 -3.50 -1.84 -2.63
N TYR A 9 -2.93 -0.68 -2.35
CA TYR A 9 -2.15 -0.43 -1.15
C TYR A 9 -2.95 0.46 -0.19
N ASN A 10 -3.11 0.02 1.04
CA ASN A 10 -3.74 0.79 2.09
C ASN A 10 -2.72 1.12 3.18
N TYR A 11 -2.78 2.35 3.67
CA TYR A 11 -1.98 2.81 4.79
C TYR A 11 -2.82 3.68 5.73
N SER A 12 -2.68 3.46 7.03
CA SER A 12 -3.16 4.35 8.09
C SER A 12 -1.99 4.67 8.99
N ALA A 13 -1.85 5.96 9.29
CA ALA A 13 -0.77 6.44 10.14
C ALA A 13 -1.02 6.17 11.64
N GLY A 14 -2.25 5.77 12.01
CA GLY A 14 -2.66 5.66 13.42
C GLY A 14 -2.59 7.00 14.15
N LEU A 15 -2.40 6.95 15.47
CA LEU A 15 -2.23 8.15 16.33
C LEU A 15 -0.76 8.56 16.55
N CYS A 16 0.23 7.77 16.11
CA CYS A 16 1.65 8.09 16.26
C CYS A 16 2.19 9.13 15.27
N GLU A 17 1.48 9.36 14.17
CA GLU A 17 1.87 10.25 13.08
C GLU A 17 0.80 11.31 12.82
N ILE A 18 1.04 12.20 11.85
CA ILE A 18 -0.01 13.09 11.33
C ILE A 18 -1.17 12.21 10.83
N PRO A 19 -2.38 12.32 11.42
CA PRO A 19 -3.46 11.40 11.07
C PRO A 19 -3.81 11.50 9.59
N ARG A 20 -3.56 10.42 8.86
CA ARG A 20 -3.87 10.29 7.43
C ARG A 20 -4.15 8.85 7.08
N ASN A 21 -5.06 8.67 6.13
CA ASN A 21 -5.32 7.40 5.48
C ASN A 21 -5.08 7.54 3.99
N ILE A 22 -4.33 6.60 3.43
CA ILE A 22 -4.01 6.54 2.01
C ILE A 22 -4.54 5.22 1.47
N THR A 23 -5.33 5.30 0.40
CA THR A 23 -5.64 4.15 -0.46
C THR A 23 -5.08 4.48 -1.84
N LEU A 24 -4.05 3.73 -2.24
CA LEU A 24 -3.46 3.79 -3.56
C LEU A 24 -3.98 2.60 -4.38
N LEU A 25 -4.58 2.89 -5.52
CA LEU A 25 -5.19 1.95 -6.45
C LEU A 25 -4.36 1.99 -7.75
N ILE A 26 -3.67 0.91 -8.09
CA ILE A 26 -2.95 0.75 -9.35
C ILE A 26 -3.81 -0.10 -10.27
N HIS A 27 -4.12 0.43 -11.45
CA HIS A 27 -4.91 -0.21 -12.49
C HIS A 27 -4.04 -1.13 -13.35
N LYS A 28 -4.68 -2.05 -14.08
CA LYS A 28 -3.99 -2.98 -15.00
C LYS A 28 -3.25 -2.29 -16.15
N ASP A 29 -3.67 -1.08 -16.54
CA ASP A 29 -3.00 -0.24 -17.53
C ASP A 29 -1.86 0.61 -16.93
N LEU A 30 -1.47 0.33 -15.67
CA LEU A 30 -0.47 1.07 -14.90
C LEU A 30 -0.80 2.55 -14.68
N SER A 31 -2.07 2.95 -14.85
CA SER A 31 -2.57 4.17 -14.25
C SER A 31 -2.83 3.97 -12.75
N PHE A 32 -2.90 5.05 -11.98
CA PHE A 32 -3.21 4.98 -10.56
C PHE A 32 -4.18 6.07 -10.09
N GLU A 33 -4.90 5.74 -9.03
CA GLU A 33 -5.74 6.65 -8.25
C GLU A 33 -5.30 6.58 -6.78
N ILE A 34 -5.05 7.74 -6.18
CA ILE A 34 -4.82 7.86 -4.74
C ILE A 34 -6.01 8.58 -4.10
N LYS A 35 -6.54 7.96 -3.04
CA LYS A 35 -7.54 8.55 -2.15
C LYS A 35 -6.85 8.87 -0.82
N LEU A 36 -6.83 10.15 -0.47
CA LEU A 36 -6.20 10.64 0.74
C LEU A 36 -7.26 11.25 1.67
N VAL A 37 -7.33 10.73 2.89
CA VAL A 37 -8.01 11.38 4.01
C VAL A 37 -6.93 11.97 4.91
N TRP A 38 -7.00 13.27 5.20
CA TRP A 38 -5.98 13.96 5.97
C TRP A 38 -6.56 15.15 6.73
N TYR A 39 -5.78 15.75 7.64
CA TYR A 39 -6.18 16.94 8.40
C TYR A 39 -5.29 18.13 8.06
N LYS A 40 -5.89 19.27 7.71
CA LYS A 40 -5.13 20.50 7.44
C LYS A 40 -4.80 21.23 8.74
N TYR A 41 -3.66 20.95 9.36
CA TYR A 41 -3.21 21.73 10.52
C TYR A 41 -3.09 23.24 10.18
N PRO A 42 -3.46 24.18 11.09
CA PRO A 42 -4.05 23.96 12.42
C PRO A 42 -5.59 23.82 12.42
N VAL A 43 -6.22 23.80 11.24
CA VAL A 43 -7.66 23.69 11.12
C VAL A 43 -8.07 22.24 11.39
N PRO A 44 -8.94 21.94 12.37
CA PRO A 44 -9.43 20.58 12.64
C PRO A 44 -10.47 20.15 11.59
N LYS A 45 -10.19 20.41 10.31
CA LYS A 45 -11.02 20.04 9.18
C LYS A 45 -10.38 18.83 8.51
N ARG A 46 -11.11 17.72 8.56
CA ARG A 46 -10.81 16.55 7.75
C ARG A 46 -11.03 16.89 6.29
N LEU A 47 -10.01 16.69 5.47
CA LEU A 47 -10.04 16.84 4.03
C LEU A 47 -9.99 15.48 3.36
N TYR A 48 -10.57 15.46 2.17
CA TYR A 48 -10.59 14.31 1.30
C TYR A 48 -10.10 14.77 -0.08
N SER A 49 -9.09 14.09 -0.58
CA SER A 49 -8.46 14.39 -1.86
C SER A 49 -8.41 13.13 -2.69
N ILE A 50 -8.75 13.24 -3.97
CA ILE A 50 -8.55 12.19 -4.96
C ILE A 50 -7.60 12.74 -6.01
N TYR A 51 -6.55 11.99 -6.32
CA TYR A 51 -5.63 12.31 -7.41
C TYR A 51 -5.47 11.11 -8.33
N LYS A 52 -5.37 11.36 -9.64
CA LYS A 52 -5.24 10.35 -10.69
C LYS A 52 -4.09 10.71 -11.60
N SER A 53 -3.28 9.73 -11.98
CA SER A 53 -2.18 9.92 -12.91
C SER A 53 -1.75 8.58 -13.51
N ASN A 54 -0.84 8.62 -14.47
CA ASN A 54 -0.18 7.46 -15.09
C ASN A 54 1.34 7.47 -14.83
N LEU A 55 1.81 8.33 -13.92
CA LEU A 55 3.23 8.47 -13.60
C LEU A 55 3.58 7.66 -12.34
N ILE A 56 3.67 6.34 -12.50
CA ILE A 56 4.18 5.44 -11.46
C ILE A 56 5.71 5.40 -11.57
N PRO A 57 6.46 5.47 -10.44
CA PRO A 57 7.91 5.27 -10.42
C PRO A 57 8.33 3.97 -11.12
N GLU A 58 9.38 4.03 -11.93
CA GLU A 58 9.86 2.92 -12.75
C GLU A 58 10.22 1.67 -11.91
N ASN A 59 10.88 1.86 -10.77
CA ASN A 59 11.22 0.77 -9.85
C ASN A 59 9.98 0.03 -9.27
N ILE A 60 8.85 0.72 -9.10
CA ILE A 60 7.58 0.10 -8.70
C ILE A 60 7.02 -0.72 -9.86
N ILE A 61 7.07 -0.19 -11.09
CA ILE A 61 6.64 -0.90 -12.29
C ILE A 61 7.47 -2.17 -12.50
N GLU A 62 8.80 -2.07 -12.41
CA GLU A 62 9.73 -3.20 -12.51
C GLU A 62 9.41 -4.29 -11.50
N THR A 63 9.18 -3.91 -10.23
CA THR A 63 8.86 -4.87 -9.18
C THR A 63 7.47 -5.51 -9.38
N ILE A 64 6.49 -4.74 -9.90
CA ILE A 64 5.19 -5.29 -10.30
C ILE A 64 5.35 -6.33 -11.42
N ASN A 65 6.19 -6.05 -12.41
CA ASN A 65 6.46 -6.99 -13.49
C ASN A 65 7.18 -8.25 -12.98
N GLU A 66 8.13 -8.11 -12.06
CA GLU A 66 8.80 -9.23 -11.39
C GLU A 66 7.79 -10.17 -10.69
N ILE A 67 6.78 -9.61 -10.01
CA ILE A 67 5.69 -10.40 -9.41
C ILE A 67 4.83 -11.07 -10.48
N ASN A 68 4.57 -10.40 -11.60
CA ASN A 68 3.75 -10.95 -12.69
C ASN A 68 4.43 -12.08 -13.45
N GLU A 69 5.75 -12.04 -13.57
CA GLU A 69 6.56 -13.08 -14.21
C GLU A 69 6.73 -14.33 -13.35
N THR A 70 6.46 -14.22 -12.04
CA THR A 70 6.50 -15.36 -11.12
C THR A 70 5.37 -16.34 -11.45
N GLU A 71 5.64 -17.62 -11.70
CA GLU A 71 4.58 -18.58 -12.08
C GLU A 71 3.57 -18.84 -10.94
N GLN A 72 4.06 -18.89 -9.69
CA GLN A 72 3.24 -19.16 -8.52
C GLN A 72 3.75 -18.33 -7.33
N ILE A 73 2.81 -17.64 -6.68
CA ILE A 73 3.06 -16.85 -5.47
C ILE A 73 2.74 -17.72 -4.26
N GLU A 74 3.78 -18.08 -3.50
CA GLU A 74 3.65 -18.78 -2.22
C GLU A 74 3.94 -17.80 -1.08
N LEU A 75 2.91 -17.53 -0.28
CA LEU A 75 2.99 -16.66 0.90
C LEU A 75 2.56 -17.46 2.13
N GLN A 76 3.30 -17.36 3.22
CA GLN A 76 2.89 -17.98 4.48
C GLN A 76 1.56 -17.41 4.98
N GLU A 77 0.77 -18.26 5.65
CA GLU A 77 -0.54 -17.88 6.20
C GLU A 77 -0.47 -16.66 7.14
N LEU A 78 0.65 -16.50 7.85
CA LEU A 78 0.87 -15.36 8.76
C LEU A 78 0.67 -14.00 8.06
N TYR A 79 1.01 -13.91 6.77
CA TYR A 79 0.85 -12.70 5.96
C TYR A 79 -0.56 -12.52 5.41
N SER A 80 -1.18 -13.63 5.03
CA SER A 80 -2.39 -13.68 4.20
C SER A 80 -3.69 -13.81 4.99
N THR A 81 -3.63 -14.27 6.24
CA THR A 81 -4.81 -14.60 7.06
C THR A 81 -5.05 -13.66 8.22
N PHE A 82 -4.37 -12.50 8.31
CA PHE A 82 -4.66 -11.55 9.39
C PHE A 82 -6.09 -10.99 9.27
N ASN A 83 -7.01 -11.67 9.93
CA ASN A 83 -8.38 -11.30 10.23
C ASN A 83 -8.48 -10.66 11.63
N GLY A 84 -7.34 -10.25 12.20
CA GLY A 84 -7.27 -9.72 13.55
C GLY A 84 -8.19 -8.52 13.70
N LYS A 85 -9.26 -8.70 14.51
CA LYS A 85 -10.26 -7.66 14.83
C LYS A 85 -9.66 -6.43 15.54
N TYR A 86 -8.41 -6.52 15.98
CA TYR A 86 -7.75 -5.48 16.75
C TYR A 86 -6.47 -5.05 16.04
N VAL A 87 -6.54 -3.88 15.41
CA VAL A 87 -5.37 -3.06 15.09
C VAL A 87 -5.34 -1.98 16.18
N PRO A 88 -4.29 -1.89 17.02
CA PRO A 88 -4.21 -0.83 18.01
C PRO A 88 -4.29 0.53 17.29
N GLU A 89 -5.16 1.42 17.76
CA GLU A 89 -5.34 2.77 17.15
C GLU A 89 -4.02 3.57 17.13
N ASP A 90 -3.13 3.24 18.08
CA ASP A 90 -1.83 3.88 18.25
C ASP A 90 -0.78 3.44 17.23
N VAL A 91 -1.02 2.43 16.39
CA VAL A 91 0.01 1.87 15.52
C VAL A 91 -0.34 2.07 14.04
N SER A 92 0.67 2.45 13.27
CA SER A 92 0.54 2.53 11.82
C SER A 92 0.33 1.14 11.20
N HIS A 93 -0.50 1.08 10.19
CA HIS A 93 -0.82 -0.17 9.51
C HIS A 93 -0.70 0.00 8.00
N SER A 94 -0.20 -1.03 7.33
CA SER A 94 -0.19 -1.11 5.86
C SER A 94 -0.61 -2.48 5.38
N SER A 95 -1.30 -2.52 4.25
CA SER A 95 -1.65 -3.76 3.57
C SER A 95 -1.60 -3.61 2.06
N ILE A 96 -1.23 -4.71 1.40
CA ILE A 96 -1.20 -4.81 -0.06
C ILE A 96 -2.18 -5.91 -0.46
N TYR A 97 -3.04 -5.60 -1.42
CA TYR A 97 -3.84 -6.57 -2.15
C TYR A 97 -3.41 -6.54 -3.60
N PHE A 98 -3.17 -7.69 -4.21
CA PHE A 98 -2.80 -7.75 -5.62
C PHE A 98 -3.41 -8.97 -6.30
N ASN A 99 -3.67 -8.84 -7.59
CA ASN A 99 -4.16 -9.95 -8.41
C ASN A 99 -3.00 -10.63 -9.11
N HIS A 100 -2.94 -11.96 -9.04
CA HIS A 100 -1.94 -12.76 -9.71
C HIS A 100 -2.58 -14.06 -10.20
N ASN A 101 -2.44 -14.38 -11.49
CA ASN A 101 -2.99 -15.57 -12.15
C ASN A 101 -4.48 -15.88 -11.84
N GLY A 102 -5.30 -14.83 -11.69
CA GLY A 102 -6.74 -14.94 -11.41
C GLY A 102 -7.09 -15.06 -9.92
N GLU A 103 -6.11 -15.13 -9.04
CA GLU A 103 -6.28 -15.13 -7.59
C GLU A 103 -5.97 -13.76 -6.99
N THR A 104 -6.64 -13.41 -5.88
CA THR A 104 -6.33 -12.20 -5.11
C THR A 104 -5.51 -12.58 -3.89
N TYR A 105 -4.31 -12.03 -3.79
CA TYR A 105 -3.44 -12.16 -2.63
C TYR A 105 -3.62 -10.94 -1.73
N SER A 106 -3.50 -11.15 -0.43
CA SER A 106 -3.53 -10.12 0.61
C SER A 106 -2.31 -10.29 1.47
N VAL A 107 -1.62 -9.19 1.78
CA VAL A 107 -0.42 -9.18 2.61
C VAL A 107 -0.56 -8.04 3.61
N ASN A 108 -0.60 -8.40 4.89
CA ASN A 108 -0.56 -7.42 5.97
C ASN A 108 0.89 -7.13 6.35
N MET A 109 1.28 -5.86 6.27
CA MET A 109 2.64 -5.36 6.49
C MET A 109 2.74 -4.48 7.75
N SER A 110 1.77 -4.58 8.66
CA SER A 110 1.75 -3.77 9.88
C SER A 110 3.01 -3.99 10.73
N SER A 111 3.64 -2.89 11.12
CA SER A 111 4.95 -2.84 11.79
C SER A 111 5.03 -3.59 13.13
N TYR A 112 3.91 -3.73 13.84
CA TYR A 112 3.84 -4.50 15.10
C TYR A 112 3.73 -6.02 14.91
N LEU A 113 3.46 -6.48 13.69
CA LEU A 113 3.33 -7.90 13.35
C LEU A 113 4.51 -8.43 12.54
N MET A 114 5.19 -7.57 11.79
CA MET A 114 6.05 -7.97 10.67
C MET A 114 7.47 -7.40 10.82
N GLY A 115 8.45 -8.28 10.88
CA GLY A 115 9.87 -7.93 10.73
C GLY A 115 10.43 -8.49 9.43
N GLU A 116 11.31 -7.74 8.74
CA GLU A 116 11.94 -8.14 7.46
C GLU A 116 12.55 -9.55 7.47
N LYS A 117 13.02 -10.02 8.65
CA LYS A 117 13.61 -11.34 8.85
C LYS A 117 12.64 -12.52 8.63
N LEU A 118 11.34 -12.25 8.53
CA LEU A 118 10.31 -13.26 8.29
C LEU A 118 10.16 -13.62 6.80
N PHE A 119 10.60 -12.74 5.89
CA PHE A 119 10.50 -12.91 4.44
C PHE A 119 11.73 -13.68 3.92
N ILE A 120 11.58 -14.98 3.68
CA ILE A 120 12.70 -15.89 3.40
C ILE A 120 12.82 -16.17 1.91
N SER A 121 11.70 -16.54 1.27
CA SER A 121 11.63 -16.90 -0.14
C SER A 121 11.85 -15.68 -1.05
N ASN A 122 12.17 -15.92 -2.32
CA ASN A 122 12.36 -14.84 -3.28
C ASN A 122 11.05 -14.08 -3.52
N GLN A 123 9.92 -14.79 -3.62
CA GLN A 123 8.60 -14.17 -3.81
C GLN A 123 8.23 -13.25 -2.65
N GLU A 124 8.42 -13.72 -1.41
CA GLU A 124 8.22 -12.92 -0.20
C GLU A 124 9.09 -11.65 -0.20
N LYS A 125 10.35 -11.77 -0.61
CA LYS A 125 11.28 -10.63 -0.71
C LYS A 125 10.88 -9.64 -1.80
N THR A 126 10.38 -10.11 -2.93
CA THR A 126 9.89 -9.23 -4.01
C THR A 126 8.64 -8.47 -3.56
N VAL A 127 7.72 -9.12 -2.82
CA VAL A 127 6.56 -8.46 -2.22
C VAL A 127 6.98 -7.44 -1.15
N LEU A 128 7.96 -7.77 -0.30
CA LEU A 128 8.52 -6.84 0.69
C LEU A 128 9.16 -5.63 0.00
N LYS A 129 9.96 -5.86 -1.05
CA LYS A 129 10.54 -4.78 -1.87
C LYS A 129 9.45 -3.87 -2.43
N LEU A 130 8.35 -4.44 -2.97
CA LEU A 130 7.22 -3.65 -3.45
C LEU A 130 6.58 -2.83 -2.34
N HIS A 131 6.38 -3.43 -1.16
CA HIS A 131 5.86 -2.72 0.01
C HIS A 131 6.71 -1.50 0.35
N ASP A 132 8.02 -1.66 0.44
CA ASP A 132 8.92 -0.60 0.89
C ASP A 132 8.94 0.55 -0.12
N LEU A 133 8.94 0.24 -1.43
CA LEU A 133 8.83 1.23 -2.49
C LEU A 133 7.50 2.00 -2.44
N LEU A 134 6.37 1.31 -2.22
CA LEU A 134 5.07 1.95 -2.06
C LEU A 134 5.01 2.80 -0.77
N ASN A 135 5.64 2.33 0.30
CA ASN A 135 5.71 3.01 1.58
C ASN A 135 6.54 4.29 1.50
N GLU A 136 7.62 4.33 0.72
CA GLU A 136 8.35 5.58 0.44
C GLU A 136 7.54 6.51 -0.47
N TRP A 137 6.93 5.96 -1.52
CA TRP A 137 6.21 6.77 -2.51
C TRP A 137 4.95 7.43 -1.94
N LYS A 138 4.25 6.77 -1.01
CA LYS A 138 3.04 7.33 -0.37
C LYS A 138 3.31 8.67 0.30
N ASP A 139 4.50 8.85 0.89
CA ASP A 139 4.85 10.06 1.62
C ASP A 139 5.09 11.22 0.66
N LYS A 140 5.76 10.96 -0.46
CA LYS A 140 5.92 11.92 -1.57
C LYS A 140 4.57 12.32 -2.17
N LEU A 141 3.66 11.36 -2.37
CA LEU A 141 2.30 11.64 -2.86
C LEU A 141 1.50 12.49 -1.86
N TYR A 142 1.60 12.18 -0.57
CA TYR A 142 0.96 12.96 0.48
C TYR A 142 1.45 14.42 0.48
N GLU A 143 2.77 14.63 0.43
CA GLU A 143 3.35 15.97 0.38
C GLU A 143 2.86 16.73 -0.85
N ALA A 144 2.96 16.13 -2.04
CA ALA A 144 2.52 16.76 -3.28
C ALA A 144 1.02 17.16 -3.26
N ILE A 145 0.15 16.29 -2.74
CA ILE A 145 -1.29 16.58 -2.66
C ILE A 145 -1.57 17.68 -1.62
N THR A 146 -0.91 17.64 -0.47
CA THR A 146 -1.16 18.63 0.59
C THR A 146 -0.60 20.01 0.26
N GLU A 147 0.48 20.09 -0.53
CA GLU A 147 1.03 21.35 -1.02
C GLU A 147 0.09 22.14 -1.93
N ILE A 148 -0.71 21.46 -2.76
CA ILE A 148 -1.76 22.10 -3.58
C ILE A 148 -2.77 22.87 -2.71
N HIS A 149 -2.92 22.45 -1.45
CA HIS A 149 -3.89 22.98 -0.51
C HIS A 149 -3.28 23.89 0.56
N LYS A 150 -1.96 24.15 0.53
CA LYS A 150 -1.31 25.11 1.44
C LYS A 150 -1.74 26.53 1.06
#